data_AF-M3AGC4-F1
#
_entry.id   AF-M3AGC4-F1
#
_cell.length_a   1.000
_cell.length_b   1.000
_cell.length_c   1.000
_cell.angle_alpha   90.00
_cell.angle_beta   90.00
_cell.angle_gamma   90.00
#
_symmetry.space_group_name_H-M   'P 1'
#
loop_
_entity.id
_entity.type
_entity.pdbx_description
1 polymer ?
#
loop_
_entity_poly.entity_id
_entity_poly.type
_entity_poly.pdbx_seq_one_letter_code
_entity_poly.pdbx_strand_id
1 'polypeptide(L)'
;MIVWRDAMSVGAPALDADHKRLIDLINLTEQWIGQDNWRQVASVTDELLRYVDEHFRREEAVMAATRYPEIEPHKKGHEALAFKAKLLHDKFKVARDDEELKICSQVLVRVLTDWLVTHILKEDMKYKPFIPKKAPPPPPPAPVMEMYSGLPPKSDDDAERKARREARNKDIEYELPPNLAHLLKRLDYVVPELPPPAAKFENFEKLCEAAIGRRIDKVLVFFQRHNPALKRELPTFFLASPEFSEKFKAAVTKLIFPTIWESRNIRMLATSYEWAEDDTDSFWDHVTKPLEDSILQGWNSGWDDLKLLETKKPDGTKVFQVKDNTKALREMLAPSTPEAYDIPKIGNREIETLRSLLDPRNDWWKRLNHAWRICHDLYEQEKDPRIFQQKAREGALRDNLLNAFAKFPPEWGDFLVLACHRVFPRISSAFLESFVSNFGTTESQRELHVPYTVRYMRQVKEDPDIWLRERNAEQEWQAQMKELSNYLAHREAEEVEKRR
;
A
#
# COMPACT_ATOMS: atom_id res chain seq x y z
N MET A 1 8.02 37.05 -0.99
CA MET A 1 6.68 37.50 -1.42
C MET A 1 6.50 37.37 -2.92
N ILE A 2 5.49 36.60 -3.33
CA ILE A 2 5.09 36.34 -4.72
C ILE A 2 4.06 37.39 -5.14
N VAL A 3 4.20 37.92 -6.35
CA VAL A 3 3.24 38.87 -6.93
C VAL A 3 2.60 38.23 -8.16
N TRP A 4 1.27 38.18 -8.19
CA TRP A 4 0.52 37.71 -9.37
C TRP A 4 0.87 38.54 -10.61
N ARG A 5 1.02 37.86 -11.75
CA ARG A 5 1.25 38.48 -13.07
C ARG A 5 0.33 37.85 -14.09
N ASP A 6 -0.07 38.59 -15.11
CA ASP A 6 -0.97 38.08 -16.16
C ASP A 6 -0.40 36.86 -16.90
N ALA A 7 0.92 36.72 -16.94
CA ALA A 7 1.60 35.54 -17.49
C ALA A 7 1.28 34.23 -16.74
N MET A 8 0.77 34.30 -15.51
CA MET A 8 0.33 33.16 -14.69
C MET A 8 -1.12 32.77 -14.96
N SER A 9 -1.89 33.54 -15.74
CA SER A 9 -3.28 33.22 -16.03
C SER A 9 -3.40 32.02 -16.98
N VAL A 10 -4.16 31.02 -16.58
CA VAL A 10 -4.50 29.85 -17.42
C VAL A 10 -5.73 30.11 -18.29
N GLY A 11 -6.34 31.30 -18.20
CA GLY A 11 -7.51 31.68 -18.99
C GLY A 11 -8.83 31.11 -18.49
N ALA A 12 -8.85 30.53 -17.28
CA ALA A 12 -10.05 30.11 -16.56
C ALA A 12 -10.20 30.96 -15.29
N PRO A 13 -11.15 31.91 -15.23
CA PRO A 13 -11.24 32.86 -14.11
C PRO A 13 -11.31 32.23 -12.71
N ALA A 14 -11.94 31.05 -12.59
CA ALA A 14 -12.01 30.31 -11.32
C ALA A 14 -10.65 29.73 -10.89
N LEU A 15 -9.88 29.18 -11.84
CA LEU A 15 -8.53 28.65 -11.56
C LEU A 15 -7.53 29.78 -11.30
N ASP A 16 -7.63 30.89 -12.06
CA ASP A 16 -6.83 32.10 -11.81
C ASP A 16 -7.12 32.70 -10.42
N ALA A 17 -8.36 32.60 -9.93
CA ALA A 17 -8.73 33.02 -8.58
C ALA A 17 -8.14 32.08 -7.52
N ASP A 18 -8.13 30.77 -7.76
CA ASP A 18 -7.45 29.81 -6.88
C ASP A 18 -5.95 30.09 -6.78
N HIS A 19 -5.26 30.31 -7.92
CA HIS A 19 -3.83 30.60 -7.92
C HIS A 19 -3.49 31.89 -7.15
N LYS A 20 -4.31 32.94 -7.30
CA LYS A 20 -4.16 34.17 -6.50
C LYS A 20 -4.34 33.91 -5.01
N ARG A 21 -5.36 33.13 -4.64
CA ARG A 21 -5.59 32.76 -3.24
C ARG A 21 -4.43 31.93 -2.66
N LEU A 22 -3.88 31.00 -3.42
CA LEU A 22 -2.70 30.22 -3.02
C LEU A 22 -1.48 31.13 -2.81
N ILE A 23 -1.25 32.09 -3.70
CA ILE A 23 -0.19 33.10 -3.55
C ILE A 23 -0.39 33.92 -2.26
N ASP A 24 -1.62 34.36 -1.99
CA ASP A 24 -1.93 35.13 -0.77
C ASP A 24 -1.65 34.33 0.49
N LEU A 25 -2.05 33.05 0.52
CA LEU A 25 -1.81 32.15 1.66
C LEU A 25 -0.31 31.87 1.88
N ILE A 26 0.46 31.69 0.81
CA ILE A 26 1.93 31.53 0.89
C ILE A 26 2.58 32.79 1.44
N ASN A 27 2.21 33.96 0.90
CA ASN A 27 2.72 35.25 1.35
C ASN A 27 2.36 35.54 2.82
N LEU A 28 1.14 35.21 3.23
CA LEU A 28 0.68 35.36 4.60
C LEU A 28 1.44 34.42 5.56
N THR A 29 1.72 33.19 5.12
CA THR A 29 2.55 32.24 5.88
C THR A 29 3.97 32.79 6.07
N GLU A 30 4.61 33.30 5.00
CA GLU A 30 5.92 33.95 5.04
C GLU A 30 5.94 35.14 6.02
N GLN A 31 4.89 35.97 6.00
CA GLN A 31 4.75 37.11 6.92
C GLN A 31 4.68 36.67 8.39
N TRP A 32 3.91 35.63 8.71
CA TRP A 32 3.79 35.14 10.09
C TRP A 32 5.07 34.47 10.60
N ILE A 33 5.82 33.80 9.72
CA ILE A 33 7.16 33.29 10.03
C ILE A 33 8.08 34.45 10.40
N GLY A 34 8.04 35.56 9.66
CA GLY A 34 8.85 36.75 9.94
C GLY A 34 8.52 37.45 11.27
N GLN A 35 7.36 37.16 11.85
CA GLN A 35 6.92 37.65 13.16
C GLN A 35 7.07 36.61 14.28
N ASP A 36 7.67 35.45 13.95
CA ASP A 36 7.78 34.28 14.83
C ASP A 36 6.43 33.88 15.48
N ASN A 37 5.31 34.11 14.79
CA ASN A 37 3.96 33.84 15.29
C ASN A 37 3.50 32.43 14.89
N TRP A 38 4.03 31.41 15.57
CA TRP A 38 3.86 30.01 15.17
C TRP A 38 2.42 29.50 15.20
N ARG A 39 1.56 30.08 16.05
CA ARG A 39 0.13 29.75 16.06
C ARG A 39 -0.55 30.16 14.74
N GLN A 40 -0.21 31.34 14.22
CA GLN A 40 -0.75 31.81 12.95
C GLN A 40 -0.11 31.04 11.78
N VAL A 41 1.19 30.73 11.85
CA VAL A 41 1.85 29.87 10.85
C VAL A 41 1.15 28.52 10.75
N ALA A 42 0.85 27.87 11.88
CA ALA A 42 0.11 26.60 11.92
C ALA A 42 -1.25 26.72 11.22
N SER A 43 -2.06 27.71 11.65
CA SER A 43 -3.42 27.92 11.15
C SER A 43 -3.45 28.21 9.63
N VAL A 44 -2.59 29.10 9.16
CA VAL A 44 -2.54 29.47 7.73
C VAL A 44 -1.98 28.31 6.90
N THR A 45 -1.05 27.52 7.45
CA THR A 45 -0.52 26.34 6.76
C THR A 45 -1.56 25.22 6.63
N ASP A 46 -2.36 24.95 7.68
CA ASP A 46 -3.47 24.00 7.60
C ASP A 46 -4.49 24.43 6.52
N GLU A 47 -4.80 25.73 6.45
CA GLU A 47 -5.68 26.29 5.41
C GLU A 47 -5.06 26.14 4.01
N LEU A 48 -3.78 26.46 3.85
CA LEU A 48 -3.04 26.37 2.60
C LEU A 48 -3.02 24.93 2.07
N LEU A 49 -2.70 23.95 2.90
CA LEU A 49 -2.65 22.54 2.48
C LEU A 49 -4.01 22.02 2.03
N ARG A 50 -5.08 22.39 2.76
CA ARG A 50 -6.45 22.06 2.37
C ARG A 50 -6.80 22.71 1.04
N TYR A 51 -6.47 23.99 0.87
CA TYR A 51 -6.81 24.73 -0.35
C TYR A 51 -6.03 24.24 -1.58
N VAL A 52 -4.78 23.79 -1.41
CA VAL A 52 -3.98 23.13 -2.46
C VAL A 52 -4.67 21.86 -2.97
N ASP A 53 -5.13 20.98 -2.06
CA ASP A 53 -5.83 19.74 -2.45
C ASP A 53 -7.16 20.04 -3.17
N GLU A 54 -7.92 21.01 -2.67
CA GLU A 54 -9.16 21.45 -3.31
C GLU A 54 -8.94 22.06 -4.70
N HIS A 55 -7.87 22.86 -4.86
CA HIS A 55 -7.47 23.45 -6.14
C HIS A 55 -7.08 22.38 -7.16
N PHE A 56 -6.23 21.42 -6.78
CA PHE A 56 -5.83 20.33 -7.65
C PHE A 56 -7.02 19.51 -8.15
N ARG A 57 -8.00 19.22 -7.28
CA ARG A 57 -9.24 18.55 -7.70
C ARG A 57 -10.03 19.35 -8.73
N ARG A 58 -10.08 20.68 -8.61
CA ARG A 58 -10.75 21.56 -9.59
C ARG A 58 -10.01 21.56 -10.92
N GLU A 59 -8.69 21.69 -10.91
CA GLU A 59 -7.87 21.61 -12.13
C GLU A 59 -8.00 20.26 -12.81
N GLU A 60 -7.93 19.16 -12.07
CA GLU A 60 -8.09 17.80 -12.58
C GLU A 60 -9.47 17.57 -13.18
N ALA A 61 -10.52 18.14 -12.58
CA ALA A 61 -11.86 18.11 -13.14
C ALA A 61 -11.94 18.88 -14.46
N VAL A 62 -11.29 20.04 -14.56
CA VAL A 62 -11.19 20.81 -15.81
C VAL A 62 -10.40 20.05 -16.87
N MET A 63 -9.25 19.46 -16.52
CA MET A 63 -8.45 18.64 -17.42
C MET A 63 -9.23 17.41 -17.92
N ALA A 64 -9.98 16.75 -17.04
CA ALA A 64 -10.81 15.60 -17.40
C ALA A 64 -11.95 16.01 -18.33
N ALA A 65 -12.65 17.11 -18.02
CA ALA A 65 -13.76 17.61 -18.82
C ALA A 65 -13.32 18.06 -20.23
N THR A 66 -12.11 18.61 -20.33
CA THR A 66 -11.51 19.07 -21.60
C THR A 66 -10.72 17.97 -22.34
N ARG A 67 -10.64 16.75 -21.76
CA ARG A 67 -9.89 15.60 -22.29
C ARG A 67 -8.40 15.92 -22.52
N TYR A 68 -7.80 16.65 -21.59
CA TYR A 68 -6.38 16.96 -21.63
C TYR A 68 -5.52 15.68 -21.64
N PRO A 69 -4.64 15.46 -22.64
CA PRO A 69 -3.96 14.18 -22.84
C PRO A 69 -2.91 13.86 -21.77
N GLU A 70 -2.34 14.86 -21.10
CA GLU A 70 -1.31 14.68 -20.08
C GLU A 70 -1.87 14.80 -18.64
N ILE A 71 -3.15 14.50 -18.43
CA ILE A 71 -3.79 14.59 -17.10
C ILE A 71 -3.11 13.71 -16.05
N GLU A 72 -2.70 12.49 -16.41
CA GLU A 72 -2.09 11.54 -15.48
C GLU A 72 -0.69 11.98 -14.98
N PRO A 73 0.27 12.38 -15.83
CA PRO A 73 1.53 12.95 -15.35
C PRO A 73 1.33 14.27 -14.58
N HIS A 74 0.34 15.09 -14.94
CA HIS A 74 0.01 16.31 -14.22
C HIS A 74 -0.48 16.00 -12.78
N LYS A 75 -1.40 15.05 -12.64
CA LYS A 75 -1.86 14.53 -11.33
C LYS A 75 -0.72 13.99 -10.46
N LYS A 76 0.24 13.27 -11.04
CA LYS A 76 1.41 12.81 -10.28
C LYS A 76 2.25 13.97 -9.74
N GLY A 77 2.33 15.08 -10.48
CA GLY A 77 2.93 16.33 -10.00
C GLY A 77 2.21 16.88 -8.77
N HIS A 78 0.87 16.91 -8.81
CA HIS A 78 0.02 17.32 -7.68
C HIS A 78 0.23 16.43 -6.45
N GLU A 79 0.15 15.12 -6.63
CA GLU A 79 0.35 14.14 -5.54
C GLU A 79 1.73 14.28 -4.89
N ALA A 80 2.78 14.49 -5.69
CA ALA A 80 4.14 14.66 -5.19
C ALA A 80 4.29 15.94 -4.36
N LEU A 81 3.70 17.06 -4.78
CA LEU A 81 3.70 18.28 -3.98
C LEU A 81 2.89 18.11 -2.69
N ALA A 82 1.66 17.60 -2.79
CA ALA A 82 0.77 17.44 -1.65
C ALA A 82 1.44 16.57 -0.57
N PHE A 83 2.12 15.49 -0.99
CA PHE A 83 2.91 14.66 -0.09
C PHE A 83 4.07 15.43 0.56
N LYS A 84 4.88 16.15 -0.22
CA LYS A 84 6.03 16.89 0.29
C LYS A 84 5.61 18.01 1.25
N ALA A 85 4.55 18.72 0.93
CA ALA A 85 3.99 19.79 1.74
C ALA A 85 3.41 19.24 3.06
N LYS A 86 2.70 18.11 3.01
CA LYS A 86 2.20 17.42 4.20
C LYS A 86 3.35 16.93 5.10
N LEU A 87 4.38 16.32 4.54
CA LEU A 87 5.54 15.85 5.32
C LEU A 87 6.24 16.99 6.06
N LEU A 88 6.42 18.15 5.42
CA LEU A 88 7.04 19.32 6.03
C LEU A 88 6.14 19.93 7.13
N HIS A 89 4.84 19.89 6.92
CA HIS A 89 3.88 20.33 7.91
C HIS A 89 3.75 19.38 9.11
N ASP A 90 3.82 18.06 8.90
CA ASP A 90 3.87 17.08 9.98
C ASP A 90 5.15 17.25 10.81
N LYS A 91 6.29 17.58 10.17
CA LYS A 91 7.53 17.96 10.87
C LYS A 91 7.36 19.23 11.71
N PHE A 92 6.68 20.24 11.18
CA PHE A 92 6.34 21.43 11.96
C PHE A 92 5.50 21.10 13.20
N LYS A 93 4.53 20.17 13.11
CA LYS A 93 3.68 19.76 14.23
C LYS A 93 4.42 19.04 15.37
N VAL A 94 5.59 18.47 15.10
CA VAL A 94 6.41 17.74 16.08
C VAL A 94 7.74 18.42 16.42
N ALA A 95 7.93 19.66 15.95
CA ALA A 95 9.12 20.45 16.24
C ALA A 95 9.27 20.70 17.75
N ARG A 96 10.51 20.72 18.23
CA ARG A 96 10.84 20.73 19.66
C ARG A 96 11.14 22.13 20.20
N ASP A 97 11.51 23.05 19.31
CA ASP A 97 11.87 24.42 19.64
C ASP A 97 11.56 25.37 18.46
N ASP A 98 11.70 26.67 18.73
CA ASP A 98 11.39 27.74 17.78
C ASP A 98 12.32 27.74 16.56
N GLU A 99 13.55 27.23 16.70
CA GLU A 99 14.51 27.14 15.59
C GLU A 99 14.08 26.04 14.61
N GLU A 100 13.67 24.87 15.11
CA GLU A 100 13.09 23.81 14.29
C GLU A 100 11.78 24.26 13.61
N LEU A 101 10.90 24.97 14.32
CA LEU A 101 9.68 25.55 13.75
C LEU A 101 9.99 26.50 12.60
N LYS A 102 10.98 27.38 12.78
CA LYS A 102 11.42 28.35 11.78
C LYS A 102 12.01 27.68 10.55
N ILE A 103 12.92 26.71 10.73
CA ILE A 103 13.53 25.95 9.62
C ILE A 103 12.44 25.20 8.83
N CYS A 104 11.56 24.47 9.50
CA CYS A 104 10.51 23.70 8.84
C CYS A 104 9.57 24.61 8.03
N SER A 105 9.15 25.73 8.62
CA SER A 105 8.23 26.67 7.99
C SER A 105 8.87 27.39 6.79
N GLN A 106 10.13 27.79 6.90
CA GLN A 106 10.87 28.41 5.79
C GLN A 106 11.10 27.43 4.63
N VAL A 107 11.42 26.17 4.94
CA VAL A 107 11.56 25.12 3.91
C VAL A 107 10.22 24.86 3.23
N LEU A 108 9.12 24.81 3.98
CA LEU A 108 7.78 24.65 3.41
C LEU A 108 7.42 25.80 2.46
N VAL A 109 7.54 27.05 2.91
CA VAL A 109 7.24 28.23 2.09
C VAL A 109 8.10 28.25 0.83
N ARG A 110 9.40 27.93 0.94
CA ARG A 110 10.30 27.86 -0.23
C ARG A 110 9.86 26.79 -1.22
N VAL A 111 9.56 25.58 -0.74
CA VAL A 111 9.11 24.48 -1.59
C VAL A 111 7.81 24.83 -2.30
N LEU A 112 6.83 25.39 -1.58
CA LEU A 112 5.55 25.81 -2.16
C LEU A 112 5.71 26.96 -3.14
N THR A 113 6.57 27.94 -2.84
CA THR A 113 6.86 29.08 -3.73
C THR A 113 7.52 28.62 -5.03
N ASP A 114 8.61 27.86 -4.93
CA ASP A 114 9.39 27.39 -6.08
C ASP A 114 8.54 26.47 -6.96
N TRP A 115 7.76 25.58 -6.33
CA TRP A 115 6.90 24.66 -7.05
C TRP A 115 5.72 25.39 -7.69
N LEU A 116 4.97 26.21 -6.96
CA LEU A 116 3.74 26.84 -7.46
C LEU A 116 4.02 27.72 -8.69
N VAL A 117 5.04 28.58 -8.62
CA VAL A 117 5.37 29.47 -9.75
C VAL A 117 5.84 28.66 -10.95
N THR A 118 6.67 27.63 -10.73
CA THR A 118 7.18 26.79 -11.82
C THR A 118 6.07 25.94 -12.42
N HIS A 119 5.19 25.36 -11.60
CA HIS A 119 4.08 24.51 -12.01
C HIS A 119 3.06 25.31 -12.81
N ILE A 120 2.65 26.49 -12.34
CA ILE A 120 1.74 27.36 -13.10
C ILE A 120 2.34 27.67 -14.47
N LEU A 121 3.59 28.15 -14.52
CA LEU A 121 4.19 28.62 -15.76
C LEU A 121 4.57 27.49 -16.74
N LYS A 122 4.84 26.27 -16.26
CA LYS A 122 5.33 25.17 -17.09
C LYS A 122 4.34 24.04 -17.30
N GLU A 123 3.50 23.74 -16.32
CA GLU A 123 2.56 22.62 -16.35
C GLU A 123 1.13 23.13 -16.59
N ASP A 124 0.63 24.07 -15.80
CA ASP A 124 -0.75 24.55 -15.93
C ASP A 124 -1.01 25.25 -17.26
N MET A 125 -0.02 26.00 -17.73
CA MET A 125 -0.05 26.63 -19.05
C MET A 125 -0.18 25.64 -20.21
N LYS A 126 0.15 24.35 -20.04
CA LYS A 126 0.00 23.33 -21.10
C LYS A 126 -1.46 22.97 -21.34
N TYR A 127 -2.31 23.01 -20.31
CA TYR A 127 -3.74 22.71 -20.48
C TYR A 127 -4.55 23.94 -20.93
N LYS A 128 -4.00 25.17 -20.80
CA LYS A 128 -4.64 26.43 -21.24
C LYS A 128 -5.27 26.39 -22.65
N PRO A 129 -4.64 25.83 -23.69
CA PRO A 129 -5.26 25.73 -25.03
C PRO A 129 -6.54 24.88 -25.08
N PHE A 130 -6.72 23.97 -24.12
CA PHE A 130 -7.87 23.07 -24.01
C PHE A 130 -9.05 23.71 -23.27
N ILE A 131 -8.83 24.85 -22.60
CA ILE A 131 -9.89 25.59 -21.91
C ILE A 131 -10.75 26.33 -22.96
N PRO A 132 -12.06 26.05 -23.05
CA PRO A 132 -12.93 26.68 -24.03
C PRO A 132 -13.08 28.18 -23.76
N LYS A 133 -12.89 29.01 -24.80
CA LYS A 133 -12.95 30.49 -24.72
C LYS A 133 -14.35 31.07 -24.43
N LYS A 134 -15.38 30.22 -24.38
CA LYS A 134 -16.76 30.53 -23.95
C LYS A 134 -17.31 29.31 -23.20
N ALA A 135 -17.65 29.48 -21.93
CA ALA A 135 -18.34 28.45 -21.16
C ALA A 135 -19.81 28.32 -21.64
N PRO A 136 -20.36 27.11 -21.83
CA PRO A 136 -21.81 26.93 -21.85
C PRO A 136 -22.37 27.17 -20.43
N PRO A 137 -23.63 27.64 -20.29
CA PRO A 137 -24.20 27.92 -18.98
C PRO A 137 -24.32 26.64 -18.14
N PRO A 138 -24.20 26.74 -16.80
CA PRO A 138 -24.28 25.57 -15.92
C PRO A 138 -25.67 24.93 -16.00
N PRO A 139 -25.78 23.59 -15.92
CA PRO A 139 -27.08 22.94 -15.79
C PRO A 139 -27.75 23.38 -14.47
N PRO A 140 -29.08 23.52 -14.44
CA PRO A 140 -29.79 23.94 -13.24
C PRO A 140 -29.61 22.92 -12.10
N PRO A 141 -29.64 23.37 -10.84
CA PRO A 141 -29.49 22.48 -9.69
C PRO A 141 -30.63 21.46 -9.67
N ALA A 142 -30.28 20.20 -9.43
CA ALA A 142 -31.26 19.13 -9.30
C ALA A 142 -32.22 19.44 -8.13
N PRO A 143 -33.56 19.26 -8.32
CA PRO A 143 -34.51 19.43 -7.24
C PRO A 143 -34.33 18.32 -6.21
N VAL A 144 -34.40 18.69 -4.93
CA VAL A 144 -34.55 17.74 -3.83
C VAL A 144 -36.03 17.40 -3.74
N MET A 145 -36.43 16.15 -3.99
CA MET A 145 -37.73 15.65 -3.51
C MET A 145 -37.73 14.13 -3.30
N GLU A 146 -38.52 13.76 -2.30
CA GLU A 146 -38.56 12.53 -1.51
C GLU A 146 -38.94 11.23 -2.25
N MET A 147 -38.71 10.12 -1.54
CA MET A 147 -38.96 8.74 -1.93
C MET A 147 -40.41 8.41 -2.33
N TYR A 148 -40.52 7.33 -3.12
CA TYR A 148 -41.68 6.50 -3.49
C TYR A 148 -42.53 6.90 -4.71
N SER A 149 -42.32 6.17 -5.80
CA SER A 149 -43.29 5.23 -6.41
C SER A 149 -43.15 5.15 -7.94
N GLY A 150 -43.02 3.93 -8.45
CA GLY A 150 -43.20 3.61 -9.88
C GLY A 150 -41.93 3.68 -10.74
N LEU A 151 -41.38 2.51 -11.09
CA LEU A 151 -40.47 2.35 -12.24
C LEU A 151 -41.22 2.62 -13.56
N PRO A 152 -40.68 3.45 -14.48
CA PRO A 152 -40.91 3.35 -15.93
C PRO A 152 -39.64 2.81 -16.65
N PRO A 153 -39.75 2.36 -17.91
CA PRO A 153 -38.99 1.22 -18.41
C PRO A 153 -37.57 1.58 -18.89
N LYS A 154 -36.71 0.56 -18.86
CA LYS A 154 -35.34 0.57 -19.41
C LYS A 154 -35.35 0.71 -20.95
N SER A 155 -34.64 1.72 -21.46
CA SER A 155 -34.04 1.82 -22.81
C SER A 155 -33.19 3.10 -22.83
N ASP A 156 -31.92 3.22 -23.27
CA ASP A 156 -31.03 2.42 -24.12
C ASP A 156 -29.56 2.55 -23.64
N ASP A 157 -29.31 2.66 -22.33
CA ASP A 157 -27.97 2.95 -21.78
C ASP A 157 -27.07 1.71 -21.58
N ASP A 158 -27.67 0.52 -21.56
CA ASP A 158 -26.92 -0.73 -21.41
C ASP A 158 -26.12 -1.05 -22.69
N ALA A 159 -26.61 -0.63 -23.87
CA ALA A 159 -25.92 -0.85 -25.14
C ALA A 159 -24.65 0.01 -25.26
N GLU A 160 -24.70 1.28 -24.85
CA GLU A 160 -23.54 2.17 -24.93
C GLU A 160 -22.49 1.85 -23.86
N ARG A 161 -22.92 1.47 -22.64
CA ARG A 161 -22.00 0.96 -21.60
C ARG A 161 -21.37 -0.37 -21.99
N LYS A 162 -22.14 -1.28 -22.58
CA LYS A 162 -21.64 -2.55 -23.11
C LYS A 162 -20.68 -2.30 -24.27
N ALA A 163 -21.00 -1.41 -25.21
CA ALA A 163 -20.12 -1.05 -26.32
C ALA A 163 -18.81 -0.38 -25.87
N ARG A 164 -18.82 0.48 -24.85
CA ARG A 164 -17.59 1.06 -24.28
C ARG A 164 -16.74 0.05 -23.51
N ARG A 165 -17.38 -0.91 -22.83
CA ARG A 165 -16.70 -2.02 -22.16
C ARG A 165 -16.13 -3.02 -23.17
N GLU A 166 -16.85 -3.30 -24.26
CA GLU A 166 -16.43 -4.12 -25.40
C GLU A 166 -15.34 -3.42 -26.23
N ALA A 167 -15.37 -2.09 -26.37
CA ALA A 167 -14.32 -1.34 -27.08
C ALA A 167 -13.01 -1.23 -26.27
N ARG A 168 -13.10 -1.20 -24.93
CA ARG A 168 -11.92 -1.27 -24.03
C ARG A 168 -11.38 -2.71 -23.90
N ASN A 169 -12.21 -3.71 -24.19
CA ASN A 169 -11.87 -5.13 -24.31
C ASN A 169 -11.80 -5.58 -25.79
N LYS A 170 -11.56 -4.66 -26.75
CA LYS A 170 -11.14 -5.13 -28.07
C LYS A 170 -9.71 -5.65 -27.91
N ASP A 171 -9.63 -6.93 -27.56
CA ASP A 171 -8.41 -7.71 -27.74
C ASP A 171 -7.99 -7.47 -29.18
N ILE A 172 -6.84 -6.82 -29.35
CA ILE A 172 -6.19 -6.83 -30.65
C ILE A 172 -5.76 -8.29 -30.83
N GLU A 173 -6.51 -9.05 -31.64
CA GLU A 173 -6.15 -10.42 -31.97
C GLU A 173 -4.86 -10.39 -32.79
N TYR A 174 -3.75 -10.63 -32.10
CA TYR A 174 -2.50 -11.00 -32.74
C TYR A 174 -2.51 -12.51 -32.95
N GLU A 175 -2.47 -12.99 -34.20
CA GLU A 175 -2.04 -14.34 -34.51
C GLU A 175 -0.55 -14.47 -34.18
N LEU A 176 -0.21 -14.59 -32.90
CA LEU A 176 1.17 -14.81 -32.47
C LEU A 176 1.56 -16.27 -32.73
N PRO A 177 2.84 -16.51 -33.07
CA PRO A 177 3.41 -17.84 -33.02
C PRO A 177 3.15 -18.51 -31.66
N PRO A 178 2.86 -19.83 -31.61
CA PRO A 178 2.58 -20.52 -30.35
C PRO A 178 3.68 -20.36 -29.28
N ASN A 179 4.93 -20.18 -29.70
CA ASN A 179 6.09 -19.94 -28.82
C ASN A 179 6.18 -18.51 -28.26
N LEU A 180 5.33 -17.57 -28.67
CA LEU A 180 5.30 -16.17 -28.17
C LEU A 180 3.96 -15.80 -27.54
N ALA A 181 2.89 -16.55 -27.82
CA ALA A 181 1.56 -16.27 -27.31
C ALA A 181 1.46 -16.27 -25.77
N HIS A 182 2.32 -17.03 -25.08
CA HIS A 182 2.36 -17.04 -23.61
C HIS A 182 2.82 -15.71 -23.00
N LEU A 183 3.58 -14.90 -23.73
CA LEU A 183 4.13 -13.61 -23.25
C LEU A 183 3.06 -12.51 -23.14
N LEU A 184 1.93 -12.65 -23.83
CA LEU A 184 0.81 -11.72 -23.72
C LEU A 184 -0.19 -12.09 -22.61
N LYS A 185 -0.09 -13.30 -22.04
CA LYS A 185 -0.99 -13.73 -20.97
C LYS A 185 -0.71 -12.98 -19.69
N ARG A 186 -1.77 -12.64 -18.95
CA ARG A 186 -1.62 -12.06 -17.61
C ARG A 186 -0.87 -13.00 -16.67
N LEU A 187 -0.16 -12.41 -15.72
CA LEU A 187 0.53 -13.17 -14.70
C LEU A 187 -0.52 -13.93 -13.91
N ASP A 188 -0.48 -15.25 -14.01
CA ASP A 188 -1.35 -16.12 -13.26
C ASP A 188 -0.63 -16.62 -12.01
N TYR A 189 -1.32 -16.56 -10.88
CA TYR A 189 -0.82 -17.02 -9.59
C TYR A 189 -1.98 -17.33 -8.66
N VAL A 190 -1.73 -18.21 -7.71
CA VAL A 190 -2.76 -18.67 -6.77
C VAL A 190 -2.97 -17.62 -5.70
N VAL A 191 -4.23 -17.20 -5.54
CA VAL A 191 -4.71 -16.41 -4.41
C VAL A 191 -5.51 -17.34 -3.50
N PRO A 192 -5.00 -17.69 -2.31
CA PRO A 192 -5.71 -18.58 -1.41
C PRO A 192 -7.03 -17.95 -0.94
N GLU A 193 -8.08 -18.77 -0.90
CA GLU A 193 -9.40 -18.35 -0.44
C GLU A 193 -9.56 -18.64 1.06
N LEU A 194 -10.22 -17.73 1.77
CA LEU A 194 -10.65 -17.99 3.13
C LEU A 194 -11.93 -18.83 3.11
N PRO A 195 -12.06 -19.80 4.02
CA PRO A 195 -13.35 -20.42 4.29
C PRO A 195 -14.43 -19.37 4.57
N PRO A 196 -15.71 -19.67 4.29
CA PRO A 196 -16.82 -18.79 4.66
C PRO A 196 -16.80 -18.51 6.17
N PRO A 197 -17.34 -17.36 6.63
CA PRO A 197 -17.47 -17.08 8.05
C PRO A 197 -18.12 -18.25 8.78
N ALA A 198 -17.50 -18.68 9.88
CA ALA A 198 -18.08 -19.72 10.73
C ALA A 198 -19.19 -19.09 11.59
N ALA A 199 -20.27 -19.83 11.82
CA ALA A 199 -21.44 -19.41 12.59
C ALA A 199 -21.90 -20.56 13.51
N LYS A 200 -22.93 -20.32 14.32
CA LYS A 200 -23.55 -21.32 15.23
C LYS A 200 -22.58 -21.86 16.28
N PHE A 201 -21.98 -20.95 17.04
CA PHE A 201 -21.07 -21.30 18.13
C PHE A 201 -21.82 -21.76 19.38
N GLU A 202 -21.18 -22.62 20.18
CA GLU A 202 -21.75 -23.16 21.42
C GLU A 202 -21.96 -22.09 22.51
N ASN A 203 -21.08 -21.09 22.53
CA ASN A 203 -21.08 -19.99 23.48
C ASN A 203 -20.35 -18.76 22.91
N PHE A 204 -20.54 -17.60 23.54
CA PHE A 204 -19.90 -16.35 23.13
C PHE A 204 -18.36 -16.40 23.17
N GLU A 205 -17.79 -17.18 24.10
CA GLU A 205 -16.33 -17.34 24.19
C GLU A 205 -15.77 -17.93 22.90
N LYS A 206 -16.39 -18.99 22.39
CA LYS A 206 -16.00 -19.65 21.15
C LYS A 206 -16.23 -18.78 19.91
N LEU A 207 -17.29 -17.99 19.88
CA LEU A 207 -17.50 -16.98 18.83
C LEU A 207 -16.37 -15.94 18.85
N CYS A 208 -16.06 -15.36 20.02
CA CYS A 208 -15.03 -14.34 20.17
C CYS A 208 -13.64 -14.87 19.79
N GLU A 209 -13.28 -16.07 20.26
CA GLU A 209 -12.05 -16.78 19.91
C GLU A 209 -11.94 -16.97 18.38
N ALA A 210 -12.99 -17.49 17.76
CA ALA A 210 -13.03 -17.74 16.32
C ALA A 210 -13.03 -16.45 15.49
N ALA A 211 -13.70 -15.38 15.94
CA ALA A 211 -13.74 -14.09 15.25
C ALA A 211 -12.36 -13.39 15.27
N ILE A 212 -11.63 -13.48 16.39
CA ILE A 212 -10.23 -13.04 16.48
C ILE A 212 -9.35 -13.88 15.54
N GLY A 213 -9.49 -15.20 15.60
CA GLY A 213 -8.76 -16.12 14.72
C GLY A 213 -8.99 -15.81 13.23
N ARG A 214 -10.24 -15.55 12.83
CA ARG A 214 -10.57 -15.18 11.45
C ARG A 214 -9.93 -13.87 11.00
N ARG A 215 -9.83 -12.88 11.89
CA ARG A 215 -9.20 -11.60 11.55
C ARG A 215 -7.70 -11.75 11.33
N ILE A 216 -7.06 -12.62 12.09
CA ILE A 216 -5.67 -13.05 11.88
C ILE A 216 -5.53 -13.83 10.56
N ASP A 217 -6.44 -14.78 10.29
CA ASP A 217 -6.43 -15.56 9.05
C ASP A 217 -6.52 -14.69 7.80
N LYS A 218 -7.35 -13.62 7.86
CA LYS A 218 -7.37 -12.60 6.81
C LYS A 218 -5.98 -12.03 6.56
N VAL A 219 -5.20 -11.69 7.57
CA VAL A 219 -3.82 -11.20 7.34
C VAL A 219 -2.91 -12.31 6.81
N LEU A 220 -2.95 -13.51 7.37
CA LEU A 220 -2.03 -14.59 7.01
C LEU A 220 -2.26 -15.14 5.60
N VAL A 221 -3.52 -15.38 5.23
CA VAL A 221 -3.90 -15.85 3.90
C VAL A 221 -3.43 -14.87 2.81
N PHE A 222 -3.25 -13.58 3.15
CA PHE A 222 -2.73 -12.61 2.21
C PHE A 222 -1.32 -12.98 1.74
N PHE A 223 -0.46 -13.38 2.67
CA PHE A 223 0.94 -13.71 2.39
C PHE A 223 1.13 -15.09 1.77
N GLN A 224 0.11 -15.96 1.82
CA GLN A 224 0.14 -17.32 1.26
C GLN A 224 0.00 -17.37 -0.28
N ARG A 225 -0.16 -16.21 -0.94
CA ARG A 225 -0.11 -16.11 -2.41
C ARG A 225 1.17 -16.72 -2.95
N HIS A 226 1.05 -17.46 -4.05
CA HIS A 226 2.20 -18.10 -4.67
C HIS A 226 1.98 -18.32 -6.16
N ASN A 227 3.09 -18.31 -6.90
CA ASN A 227 3.08 -18.63 -8.31
C ASN A 227 3.57 -20.08 -8.51
N PRO A 228 2.70 -21.02 -8.94
CA PRO A 228 3.09 -22.42 -9.10
C PRO A 228 4.11 -22.65 -10.23
N ALA A 229 4.22 -21.71 -11.17
CA ALA A 229 5.25 -21.74 -12.21
C ALA A 229 6.62 -21.24 -11.70
N LEU A 230 6.68 -20.64 -10.50
CA LEU A 230 7.90 -20.10 -9.92
C LEU A 230 8.44 -21.01 -8.82
N LYS A 231 9.50 -21.76 -9.13
CA LYS A 231 10.18 -22.60 -8.14
C LYS A 231 11.14 -21.77 -7.30
N ARG A 232 10.80 -21.59 -6.02
CA ARG A 232 11.71 -21.04 -4.99
C ARG A 232 12.22 -22.21 -4.14
N GLU A 233 13.54 -22.37 -4.04
CA GLU A 233 14.16 -23.55 -3.42
C GLU A 233 14.33 -23.43 -1.92
N LEU A 234 14.50 -22.19 -1.44
CA LEU A 234 14.56 -21.93 -0.01
C LEU A 234 13.16 -22.00 0.61
N PRO A 235 13.07 -22.38 1.90
CA PRO A 235 11.81 -22.37 2.63
C PRO A 235 11.15 -20.99 2.57
N THR A 236 9.82 -20.98 2.49
CA THR A 236 9.08 -19.72 2.49
C THR A 236 9.16 -19.06 3.87
N PHE A 237 9.08 -17.73 3.93
CA PHE A 237 8.95 -17.04 5.22
C PHE A 237 7.66 -17.46 5.93
N PHE A 238 7.72 -17.57 7.25
CA PHE A 238 6.67 -18.17 8.09
C PHE A 238 5.24 -17.66 7.83
N LEU A 239 5.00 -16.36 7.62
CA LEU A 239 3.64 -15.85 7.35
C LEU A 239 3.02 -16.38 6.05
N ALA A 240 3.84 -16.78 5.07
CA ALA A 240 3.37 -17.36 3.82
C ALA A 240 3.07 -18.86 3.90
N SER A 241 3.25 -19.48 5.08
CA SER A 241 2.99 -20.90 5.27
C SER A 241 1.59 -21.16 5.86
N PRO A 242 0.78 -22.03 5.21
CA PRO A 242 -0.47 -22.51 5.80
C PRO A 242 -0.24 -23.25 7.13
N GLU A 243 0.82 -24.05 7.24
CA GLU A 243 1.17 -24.77 8.47
C GLU A 243 1.44 -23.80 9.63
N PHE A 244 2.20 -22.73 9.38
CA PHE A 244 2.42 -21.68 10.38
C PHE A 244 1.10 -21.06 10.83
N SER A 245 0.14 -20.85 9.92
CA SER A 245 -1.13 -20.21 10.25
C SER A 245 -1.95 -21.03 11.24
N GLU A 246 -2.02 -22.36 11.03
CA GLU A 246 -2.66 -23.29 11.96
C GLU A 246 -1.95 -23.32 13.32
N LYS A 247 -0.61 -23.42 13.31
CA LYS A 247 0.20 -23.39 14.54
C LYS A 247 0.05 -22.06 15.30
N PHE A 248 -0.01 -20.95 14.59
CA PHE A 248 -0.17 -19.62 15.16
C PHE A 248 -1.53 -19.44 15.82
N LYS A 249 -2.61 -19.90 15.18
CA LYS A 249 -3.94 -19.92 15.79
C LYS A 249 -3.99 -20.75 17.06
N ALA A 250 -3.38 -21.93 17.05
CA ALA A 250 -3.27 -22.76 18.25
C ALA A 250 -2.49 -22.04 19.36
N ALA A 251 -1.39 -21.35 19.02
CA ALA A 251 -0.60 -20.56 19.98
C ALA A 251 -1.40 -19.38 20.55
N VAL A 252 -2.12 -18.62 19.71
CA VAL A 252 -3.00 -17.52 20.16
C VAL A 252 -4.07 -18.04 21.10
N THR A 253 -4.74 -19.13 20.73
CA THR A 253 -5.79 -19.76 21.55
C THR A 253 -5.27 -20.17 22.92
N LYS A 254 -4.09 -20.79 22.97
CA LYS A 254 -3.54 -21.33 24.22
C LYS A 254 -2.87 -20.27 25.11
N LEU A 255 -2.17 -19.31 24.50
CA LEU A 255 -1.25 -18.42 25.23
C LEU A 255 -1.75 -16.97 25.33
N ILE A 256 -2.62 -16.51 24.43
CA ILE A 256 -3.02 -15.09 24.33
C ILE A 256 -4.50 -14.88 24.66
N PHE A 257 -5.38 -15.71 24.09
CA PHE A 257 -6.82 -15.57 24.23
C PHE A 257 -7.31 -15.58 25.70
N PRO A 258 -6.75 -16.38 26.63
CA PRO A 258 -7.15 -16.33 28.03
C PRO A 258 -7.05 -14.92 28.64
N THR A 259 -5.98 -14.17 28.33
CA THR A 259 -5.79 -12.79 28.81
C THR A 259 -6.83 -11.82 28.24
N ILE A 260 -7.30 -12.05 27.01
CA ILE A 260 -8.41 -11.29 26.42
C ILE A 260 -9.69 -11.60 27.19
N TRP A 261 -10.01 -12.88 27.36
CA TRP A 261 -11.24 -13.33 27.98
C TRP A 261 -11.39 -12.93 29.45
N GLU A 262 -10.29 -12.74 30.18
CA GLU A 262 -10.31 -12.24 31.55
C GLU A 262 -10.86 -10.81 31.68
N SER A 263 -10.95 -10.04 30.58
CA SER A 263 -11.53 -8.70 30.59
C SER A 263 -12.98 -8.69 31.06
N ARG A 264 -13.27 -7.87 32.07
CA ARG A 264 -14.64 -7.67 32.59
C ARG A 264 -15.58 -7.17 31.50
N ASN A 265 -15.13 -6.26 30.64
CA ASN A 265 -15.96 -5.69 29.57
C ASN A 265 -16.39 -6.74 28.54
N ILE A 266 -15.48 -7.64 28.17
CA ILE A 266 -15.76 -8.73 27.24
C ILE A 266 -16.76 -9.72 27.87
N ARG A 267 -16.55 -10.08 29.15
CA ARG A 267 -17.47 -10.98 29.87
C ARG A 267 -18.86 -10.37 30.12
N MET A 268 -18.97 -9.06 30.33
CA MET A 268 -20.26 -8.37 30.45
C MET A 268 -21.02 -8.32 29.11
N LEU A 269 -20.31 -8.26 27.99
CA LEU A 269 -20.95 -8.33 26.67
C LEU A 269 -21.57 -9.71 26.44
N ALA A 270 -20.86 -10.77 26.85
CA ALA A 270 -21.33 -12.15 26.74
C ALA A 270 -22.72 -12.38 27.37
N THR A 271 -23.09 -11.57 28.37
CA THR A 271 -24.37 -11.67 29.08
C THR A 271 -25.44 -10.69 28.62
N SER A 272 -25.09 -9.66 27.85
CA SER A 272 -26.01 -8.56 27.49
C SER A 272 -26.34 -8.50 25.99
N TYR A 273 -25.63 -9.25 25.16
CA TYR A 273 -25.76 -9.23 23.71
C TYR A 273 -26.30 -10.56 23.15
N GLU A 274 -27.18 -10.50 22.16
CA GLU A 274 -27.70 -11.67 21.44
C GLU A 274 -26.76 -12.05 20.30
N TRP A 275 -25.85 -13.00 20.55
CA TRP A 275 -24.78 -13.40 19.63
C TRP A 275 -25.07 -14.69 18.85
N ALA A 276 -26.21 -15.34 19.08
CA ALA A 276 -26.46 -16.70 18.57
C ALA A 276 -26.48 -16.78 17.03
N GLU A 277 -26.90 -15.71 16.36
CA GLU A 277 -26.99 -15.63 14.90
C GLU A 277 -25.73 -15.01 14.26
N ASP A 278 -24.76 -14.57 15.07
CA ASP A 278 -23.54 -13.96 14.54
C ASP A 278 -22.58 -15.01 13.96
N ASP A 279 -21.88 -14.56 12.92
CA ASP A 279 -20.72 -15.24 12.38
C ASP A 279 -19.42 -14.50 12.75
N THR A 280 -18.30 -15.14 12.46
CA THR A 280 -16.95 -14.60 12.74
C THR A 280 -16.61 -13.27 12.06
N ASP A 281 -17.36 -12.84 11.05
CA ASP A 281 -17.25 -11.51 10.42
C ASP A 281 -18.26 -10.52 11.01
N SER A 282 -19.54 -10.89 11.11
CA SER A 282 -20.59 -10.00 11.66
C SER A 282 -20.36 -9.63 13.12
N PHE A 283 -19.68 -10.49 13.89
CA PHE A 283 -19.22 -10.19 15.25
C PHE A 283 -18.60 -8.79 15.35
N TRP A 284 -17.77 -8.40 14.38
CA TRP A 284 -17.04 -7.14 14.39
C TRP A 284 -17.92 -5.91 14.17
N ASP A 285 -19.10 -6.06 13.56
CA ASP A 285 -20.06 -4.96 13.38
C ASP A 285 -20.67 -4.51 14.72
N HIS A 286 -20.63 -5.39 15.72
CA HIS A 286 -21.14 -5.16 17.07
C HIS A 286 -20.03 -4.80 18.09
N VAL A 287 -18.76 -4.86 17.67
CA VAL A 287 -17.61 -4.48 18.50
C VAL A 287 -17.54 -2.96 18.62
N THR A 288 -18.08 -2.43 19.71
CA THR A 288 -17.98 -1.00 20.04
C THR A 288 -16.55 -0.60 20.40
N LYS A 289 -16.26 0.72 20.39
CA LYS A 289 -14.92 1.24 20.71
C LYS A 289 -14.36 0.75 22.06
N PRO A 290 -15.12 0.75 23.17
CA PRO A 290 -14.64 0.21 24.44
C PRO A 290 -14.29 -1.29 24.39
N LEU A 291 -14.97 -2.05 23.52
CA LEU A 291 -14.69 -3.46 23.32
C LEU A 291 -13.43 -3.68 22.48
N GLU A 292 -13.24 -2.89 21.42
CA GLU A 292 -11.96 -2.88 20.68
C GLU A 292 -10.78 -2.62 21.62
N ASP A 293 -10.93 -1.64 22.51
CA ASP A 293 -9.89 -1.27 23.48
C ASP A 293 -9.63 -2.40 24.48
N SER A 294 -10.68 -3.09 24.92
CA SER A 294 -10.58 -4.23 25.83
C SER A 294 -9.90 -5.44 25.17
N ILE A 295 -10.26 -5.75 23.92
CA ILE A 295 -9.62 -6.82 23.14
C ILE A 295 -8.15 -6.49 22.91
N LEU A 296 -7.87 -5.26 22.48
CA LEU A 296 -6.51 -4.82 22.19
C LEU A 296 -5.64 -4.80 23.47
N GLN A 297 -6.20 -4.40 24.60
CA GLN A 297 -5.48 -4.44 25.88
C GLN A 297 -5.12 -5.88 26.25
N GLY A 298 -6.10 -6.81 26.24
CA GLY A 298 -5.83 -8.22 26.57
C GLY A 298 -4.85 -8.86 25.60
N TRP A 299 -4.95 -8.55 24.30
CA TRP A 299 -4.01 -8.99 23.27
C TRP A 299 -2.58 -8.49 23.57
N ASN A 300 -2.42 -7.20 23.84
CA ASN A 300 -1.12 -6.63 24.15
C ASN A 300 -0.51 -7.22 25.42
N SER A 301 -1.31 -7.38 26.48
CA SER A 301 -0.87 -7.99 27.73
C SER A 301 -0.41 -9.43 27.53
N GLY A 302 -1.16 -10.26 26.80
CA GLY A 302 -0.76 -11.64 26.51
C GLY A 302 0.58 -11.73 25.76
N TRP A 303 0.83 -10.81 24.82
CA TRP A 303 2.13 -10.74 24.13
C TRP A 303 3.26 -10.17 24.99
N ASP A 304 2.97 -9.18 25.84
CA ASP A 304 3.95 -8.62 26.79
C ASP A 304 4.41 -9.67 27.81
N ASP A 305 3.53 -10.58 28.21
CA ASP A 305 3.87 -11.72 29.07
C ASP A 305 4.85 -12.69 28.42
N LEU A 306 4.91 -12.74 27.10
CA LEU A 306 5.84 -13.58 26.33
C LEU A 306 7.20 -12.92 26.09
N LYS A 307 7.34 -11.60 26.32
CA LYS A 307 8.61 -10.89 26.12
C LYS A 307 9.71 -11.41 27.02
N LEU A 308 10.92 -11.46 26.45
CA LEU A 308 12.14 -11.80 27.14
C LEU A 308 12.53 -10.66 28.08
N LEU A 309 12.92 -11.00 29.29
CA LEU A 309 13.35 -10.02 30.29
C LEU A 309 14.82 -9.68 30.05
N GLU A 310 15.11 -8.40 29.83
CA GLU A 310 16.48 -7.90 29.77
C GLU A 310 17.01 -7.74 31.21
N THR A 311 18.06 -8.49 31.53
CA THR A 311 18.86 -8.33 32.75
C THR A 311 20.26 -7.88 32.36
N LYS A 312 20.92 -7.09 33.22
CA LYS A 312 22.31 -6.68 33.01
C LYS A 312 23.20 -7.40 34.01
N LYS A 313 24.24 -8.05 33.52
CA LYS A 313 25.32 -8.57 34.37
C LYS A 313 26.10 -7.39 34.99
N PRO A 314 26.86 -7.62 36.08
CA PRO A 314 27.71 -6.61 36.69
C PRO A 314 28.76 -6.00 35.75
N ASP A 315 29.14 -6.73 34.70
CA ASP A 315 30.06 -6.27 33.65
C ASP A 315 29.40 -5.41 32.55
N GLY A 316 28.09 -5.13 32.67
CA GLY A 316 27.31 -4.35 31.69
C GLY A 316 26.74 -5.18 30.54
N THR A 317 27.03 -6.48 30.46
CA THR A 317 26.50 -7.37 29.42
C THR A 317 25.00 -7.58 29.58
N LYS A 318 24.23 -7.34 28.52
CA LYS A 318 22.79 -7.65 28.47
C LYS A 318 22.57 -9.16 28.34
N VAL A 319 21.74 -9.72 29.20
CA VAL A 319 21.30 -11.12 29.20
C VAL A 319 19.79 -11.14 29.09
N PHE A 320 19.26 -11.93 28.17
CA PHE A 320 17.82 -12.08 27.98
C PHE A 320 17.34 -13.39 28.61
N GLN A 321 16.53 -13.29 29.67
CA GLN A 321 15.91 -14.45 30.30
C GLN A 321 14.67 -14.85 29.49
N VAL A 322 14.65 -16.12 29.07
CA VAL A 322 13.53 -16.71 28.34
C VAL A 322 12.53 -17.30 29.34
N LYS A 323 11.30 -16.81 29.34
CA LYS A 323 10.21 -17.31 30.18
C LYS A 323 9.70 -18.66 29.66
N ASP A 324 9.06 -19.45 30.50
CA ASP A 324 8.54 -20.77 30.10
C ASP A 324 7.43 -20.65 29.04
N ASN A 325 6.57 -19.64 29.13
CA ASN A 325 5.57 -19.37 28.09
C ASN A 325 6.22 -19.02 26.73
N THR A 326 7.38 -18.34 26.73
CA THR A 326 8.14 -18.07 25.51
C THR A 326 8.75 -19.36 24.92
N LYS A 327 9.17 -20.31 25.77
CA LYS A 327 9.64 -21.63 25.31
C LYS A 327 8.48 -22.41 24.67
N ALA A 328 7.33 -22.43 25.32
CA ALA A 328 6.12 -23.05 24.78
C ALA A 328 5.72 -22.44 23.43
N LEU A 329 5.75 -21.10 23.30
CA LEU A 329 5.52 -20.42 22.03
C LEU A 329 6.48 -20.90 20.92
N ARG A 330 7.78 -20.98 21.23
CA ARG A 330 8.79 -21.46 20.27
C ARG A 330 8.55 -22.90 19.83
N GLU A 331 8.15 -23.77 20.75
CA GLU A 331 7.82 -25.16 20.43
C GLU A 331 6.56 -25.25 19.56
N MET A 332 5.51 -24.49 19.89
CA MET A 332 4.27 -24.49 19.13
C MET A 332 4.45 -23.96 17.70
N LEU A 333 5.30 -22.94 17.52
CA LEU A 333 5.59 -22.32 16.22
C LEU A 333 6.78 -22.96 15.50
N ALA A 334 7.39 -24.01 16.04
CA ALA A 334 8.46 -24.73 15.35
C ALA A 334 7.89 -25.43 14.10
N PRO A 335 8.55 -25.29 12.94
CA PRO A 335 8.10 -25.95 11.72
C PRO A 335 8.24 -27.47 11.86
N SER A 336 7.33 -28.24 11.25
CA SER A 336 7.37 -29.71 11.34
C SER A 336 8.55 -30.31 10.59
N THR A 337 9.01 -29.65 9.52
CA THR A 337 10.29 -29.93 8.84
C THR A 337 11.01 -28.61 8.53
N PRO A 338 12.34 -28.59 8.34
CA PRO A 338 13.08 -27.38 7.97
C PRO A 338 12.56 -26.69 6.69
N GLU A 339 11.93 -27.44 5.79
CA GLU A 339 11.42 -26.96 4.50
C GLU A 339 10.01 -26.34 4.60
N ALA A 340 9.28 -26.60 5.68
CA ALA A 340 7.90 -26.15 5.84
C ALA A 340 7.79 -24.63 5.87
N TYR A 341 8.68 -23.96 6.61
CA TYR A 341 8.87 -22.51 6.59
C TYR A 341 10.11 -22.08 7.39
N ASP A 342 10.65 -20.91 7.00
CA ASP A 342 11.71 -20.22 7.72
C ASP A 342 11.13 -19.26 8.76
N ILE A 343 11.48 -19.48 10.03
CA ILE A 343 11.18 -18.60 11.15
C ILE A 343 12.47 -18.35 11.94
N PRO A 344 12.86 -17.09 12.21
CA PRO A 344 13.99 -16.82 13.09
C PRO A 344 13.67 -17.23 14.53
N LYS A 345 14.72 -17.36 15.35
CA LYS A 345 14.55 -17.63 16.77
C LYS A 345 13.73 -16.51 17.42
N ILE A 346 12.55 -16.84 17.93
CA ILE A 346 11.60 -15.88 18.47
C ILE A 346 12.22 -15.11 19.65
N GLY A 347 12.55 -13.84 19.42
CA GLY A 347 12.93 -12.86 20.44
C GLY A 347 11.86 -11.76 20.57
N ASN A 348 12.23 -10.63 21.19
CA ASN A 348 11.30 -9.52 21.38
C ASN A 348 10.85 -8.89 20.04
N ARG A 349 11.70 -8.88 19.01
CA ARG A 349 11.33 -8.42 17.66
C ARG A 349 10.23 -9.30 17.07
N GLU A 350 10.43 -10.62 17.05
CA GLU A 350 9.43 -11.54 16.48
C GLU A 350 8.13 -11.51 17.30
N ILE A 351 8.20 -11.36 18.62
CA ILE A 351 7.01 -11.16 19.46
C ILE A 351 6.22 -9.92 19.03
N GLU A 352 6.91 -8.81 18.76
CA GLU A 352 6.27 -7.59 18.24
C GLU A 352 5.66 -7.80 16.86
N THR A 353 6.36 -8.51 15.97
CA THR A 353 5.85 -8.89 14.65
C THR A 353 4.57 -9.71 14.78
N LEU A 354 4.56 -10.75 15.61
CA LEU A 354 3.41 -11.62 15.82
C LEU A 354 2.25 -10.87 16.49
N ARG A 355 2.54 -9.98 17.44
CA ARG A 355 1.57 -9.09 18.08
C ARG A 355 0.90 -8.17 17.07
N SER A 356 1.60 -7.71 16.03
CA SER A 356 1.03 -6.80 15.03
C SER A 356 -0.05 -7.43 14.13
N LEU A 357 -0.18 -8.77 14.13
CA LEU A 357 -1.12 -9.51 13.26
C LEU A 357 -2.60 -9.32 13.61
N LEU A 358 -2.90 -8.76 14.79
CA LEU A 358 -4.25 -8.36 15.17
C LEU A 358 -4.28 -6.88 15.53
N ASP A 359 -5.14 -6.14 14.84
CA ASP A 359 -5.59 -4.81 15.25
C ASP A 359 -7.11 -4.72 15.05
N PRO A 360 -7.90 -4.72 16.13
CA PRO A 360 -9.36 -4.57 16.06
C PRO A 360 -9.83 -3.31 15.32
N ARG A 361 -8.99 -2.28 15.25
CA ARG A 361 -9.33 -0.95 14.75
C ARG A 361 -9.05 -0.77 13.26
N ASN A 362 -8.26 -1.67 12.66
CA ASN A 362 -7.80 -1.56 11.28
C ASN A 362 -8.25 -2.75 10.43
N ASP A 363 -8.72 -2.48 9.22
CA ASP A 363 -8.99 -3.50 8.20
C ASP A 363 -7.72 -3.70 7.35
N TRP A 364 -6.77 -4.43 7.91
CA TRP A 364 -5.50 -4.72 7.24
C TRP A 364 -5.68 -5.52 5.96
N TRP A 365 -6.69 -6.38 5.89
CA TRP A 365 -6.99 -7.17 4.70
C TRP A 365 -7.25 -6.29 3.49
N LYS A 366 -8.17 -5.31 3.59
CA LYS A 366 -8.46 -4.40 2.47
C LYS A 366 -7.23 -3.57 2.08
N ARG A 367 -6.48 -3.09 3.06
CA ARG A 367 -5.27 -2.26 2.82
C ARG A 367 -4.15 -3.05 2.12
N LEU A 368 -3.89 -4.27 2.56
CA LEU A 368 -2.90 -5.16 1.95
C LEU A 368 -3.29 -5.51 0.52
N ASN A 369 -4.56 -5.90 0.27
CA ASN A 369 -5.05 -6.19 -1.08
C ASN A 369 -4.96 -4.98 -2.02
N HIS A 370 -5.24 -3.77 -1.51
CA HIS A 370 -5.07 -2.55 -2.30
C HIS A 370 -3.60 -2.28 -2.65
N ALA A 371 -2.69 -2.39 -1.67
CA ALA A 371 -1.26 -2.25 -1.91
C ALA A 371 -0.71 -3.30 -2.89
N TRP A 372 -1.21 -4.55 -2.79
CA TRP A 372 -0.86 -5.63 -3.70
C TRP A 372 -1.27 -5.35 -5.13
N ARG A 373 -2.50 -4.83 -5.35
CA ARG A 373 -2.95 -4.44 -6.70
C ARG A 373 -2.00 -3.43 -7.33
N ILE A 374 -1.54 -2.43 -6.58
CA ILE A 374 -0.58 -1.44 -7.06
C ILE A 374 0.77 -2.11 -7.37
N CYS A 375 1.26 -3.01 -6.50
CA CYS A 375 2.51 -3.74 -6.76
C CYS A 375 2.42 -4.60 -8.01
N HIS A 376 1.29 -5.29 -8.21
CA HIS A 376 1.02 -6.10 -9.39
C HIS A 376 0.98 -5.23 -10.66
N ASP A 377 0.23 -4.14 -10.66
CA ASP A 377 0.12 -3.25 -11.82
C ASP A 377 1.49 -2.64 -12.19
N LEU A 378 2.27 -2.19 -11.19
CA LEU A 378 3.61 -1.67 -11.42
C LEU A 378 4.58 -2.76 -11.89
N TYR A 379 4.45 -3.99 -11.39
CA TYR A 379 5.22 -5.12 -11.87
C TYR A 379 4.94 -5.39 -13.35
N GLU A 380 3.67 -5.43 -13.75
CA GLU A 380 3.27 -5.61 -15.15
C GLU A 380 3.71 -4.46 -16.06
N GLN A 381 3.79 -3.24 -15.54
CA GLN A 381 4.20 -2.08 -16.33
C GLN A 381 5.73 -1.89 -16.42
N GLU A 382 6.48 -2.26 -15.37
CA GLU A 382 7.93 -2.04 -15.28
C GLU A 382 8.73 -3.29 -15.63
N LYS A 383 8.34 -4.45 -15.07
CA LYS A 383 9.12 -5.69 -15.12
C LYS A 383 8.57 -6.69 -16.13
N ASP A 384 7.29 -6.60 -16.48
CA ASP A 384 6.61 -7.48 -17.44
C ASP A 384 5.77 -6.74 -18.49
N PRO A 385 6.35 -5.77 -19.23
CA PRO A 385 5.56 -4.93 -20.13
C PRO A 385 5.03 -5.75 -21.31
N ARG A 386 3.77 -6.17 -21.24
CA ARG A 386 3.12 -6.97 -22.29
C ARG A 386 2.65 -6.16 -23.49
N ILE A 387 2.40 -4.86 -23.28
CA ILE A 387 2.03 -3.92 -24.34
C ILE A 387 3.00 -2.74 -24.26
N PHE A 388 3.72 -2.47 -25.36
CA PHE A 388 4.77 -1.44 -25.42
C PHE A 388 4.31 -0.03 -25.01
N GLN A 389 3.01 0.24 -25.04
CA GLN A 389 2.41 1.53 -24.74
C GLN A 389 2.19 1.80 -23.25
N GLN A 390 2.17 0.78 -22.38
CA GLN A 390 1.95 0.95 -20.93
C GLN A 390 3.22 0.64 -20.14
N LYS A 391 4.18 1.57 -20.18
CA LYS A 391 5.46 1.42 -19.45
C LYS A 391 5.50 2.34 -18.24
N ALA A 392 5.71 1.75 -17.07
CA ALA A 392 6.10 2.49 -15.89
C ALA A 392 7.58 2.87 -16.00
N ARG A 393 7.99 3.93 -15.28
CA ARG A 393 9.42 4.28 -15.20
C ARG A 393 10.19 3.19 -14.45
N GLU A 394 11.48 3.09 -14.75
CA GLU A 394 12.39 2.25 -13.99
C GLU A 394 12.37 2.65 -12.50
N GLY A 395 12.32 1.64 -11.62
CA GLY A 395 12.28 1.79 -10.18
C GLY A 395 10.91 2.17 -9.59
N ALA A 396 9.85 2.28 -10.40
CA ALA A 396 8.51 2.61 -9.89
C ALA A 396 8.00 1.57 -8.87
N LEU A 397 8.17 0.27 -9.15
CA LEU A 397 7.82 -0.80 -8.22
C LEU A 397 8.66 -0.75 -6.95
N ARG A 398 9.98 -0.53 -7.06
CA ARG A 398 10.88 -0.38 -5.91
C ARG A 398 10.41 0.76 -5.01
N ASP A 399 10.15 1.92 -5.59
CA ASP A 399 9.77 3.11 -4.82
C ASP A 399 8.39 2.92 -4.16
N ASN A 400 7.46 2.22 -4.83
CA ASN A 400 6.18 1.84 -4.23
C ASN A 400 6.34 0.87 -3.04
N LEU A 401 7.24 -0.13 -3.15
CA LEU A 401 7.54 -1.05 -2.07
C LEU A 401 8.21 -0.34 -0.89
N LEU A 402 9.13 0.61 -1.13
CA LEU A 402 9.71 1.45 -0.07
C LEU A 402 8.63 2.27 0.64
N ASN A 403 7.68 2.84 -0.11
CA ASN A 403 6.56 3.58 0.47
C ASN A 403 5.63 2.72 1.35
N ALA A 404 5.61 1.40 1.17
CA ALA A 404 4.81 0.50 1.99
C ALA A 404 5.27 0.46 3.46
N PHE A 405 6.56 0.68 3.72
CA PHE A 405 7.14 0.65 5.09
C PHE A 405 6.57 1.74 6.00
N ALA A 406 6.08 2.85 5.43
CA ALA A 406 5.42 3.92 6.20
C ALA A 406 3.90 3.69 6.37
N LYS A 407 3.31 2.73 5.65
CA LYS A 407 1.85 2.50 5.58
C LYS A 407 1.36 1.33 6.42
N PHE A 408 2.26 0.41 6.78
CA PHE A 408 1.96 -0.83 7.48
C PHE A 408 2.72 -0.91 8.81
N PRO A 409 2.32 -1.82 9.73
CA PRO A 409 3.09 -2.08 10.93
C PRO A 409 4.56 -2.39 10.62
N PRO A 410 5.46 -2.23 11.62
CA PRO A 410 6.85 -2.65 11.50
C PRO A 410 6.99 -4.05 10.88
N GLU A 411 8.05 -4.25 10.09
CA GLU A 411 8.36 -5.48 9.35
C GLU A 411 7.36 -5.91 8.26
N TRP A 412 6.13 -5.38 8.19
CA TRP A 412 5.16 -5.77 7.15
C TRP A 412 5.58 -5.38 5.73
N GLY A 413 6.28 -4.25 5.59
CA GLY A 413 6.91 -3.86 4.33
C GLY A 413 7.91 -4.91 3.85
N ASP A 414 8.66 -5.51 4.77
CA ASP A 414 9.63 -6.58 4.49
C ASP A 414 8.92 -7.85 3.98
N PHE A 415 7.83 -8.26 4.64
CA PHE A 415 7.01 -9.38 4.18
C PHE A 415 6.33 -9.12 2.83
N LEU A 416 5.91 -7.89 2.55
CA LEU A 416 5.33 -7.54 1.26
C LEU A 416 6.37 -7.68 0.12
N VAL A 417 7.63 -7.33 0.38
CA VAL A 417 8.74 -7.53 -0.55
C VAL A 417 8.99 -9.02 -0.80
N LEU A 418 9.02 -9.83 0.26
CA LEU A 418 9.16 -11.28 0.14
C LEU A 418 7.96 -11.93 -0.57
N ALA A 419 6.74 -11.44 -0.35
CA ALA A 419 5.55 -11.88 -1.08
C ALA A 419 5.65 -11.55 -2.58
N CYS A 420 6.15 -10.36 -2.93
CA CYS A 420 6.45 -10.02 -4.31
C CYS A 420 7.50 -10.97 -4.91
N HIS A 421 8.59 -11.25 -4.20
CA HIS A 421 9.60 -12.23 -4.62
C HIS A 421 9.01 -13.63 -4.87
N ARG A 422 8.08 -14.06 -4.00
CA ARG A 422 7.41 -15.37 -4.10
C ARG A 422 6.44 -15.48 -5.28
N VAL A 423 5.83 -14.39 -5.73
CA VAL A 423 4.80 -14.41 -6.78
C VAL A 423 5.31 -13.94 -8.13
N PHE A 424 6.17 -12.93 -8.14
CA PHE A 424 6.60 -12.24 -9.35
C PHE A 424 7.95 -12.79 -9.84
N PRO A 425 8.00 -13.48 -11.00
CA PRO A 425 9.22 -14.15 -11.48
C PRO A 425 10.47 -13.28 -11.56
N ARG A 426 10.29 -11.99 -11.84
CA ARG A 426 11.38 -11.01 -12.06
C ARG A 426 11.72 -10.16 -10.85
N ILE A 427 11.10 -10.46 -9.71
CA ILE A 427 11.57 -9.99 -8.41
C ILE A 427 12.50 -11.08 -7.90
N SER A 428 13.72 -11.13 -8.43
CA SER A 428 14.74 -12.14 -8.15
C SER A 428 15.55 -11.83 -6.88
N SER A 429 16.48 -12.70 -6.51
CA SER A 429 17.44 -12.43 -5.43
C SER A 429 18.32 -11.21 -5.75
N ALA A 430 18.61 -10.95 -7.03
CA ALA A 430 19.32 -9.74 -7.47
C ALA A 430 18.51 -8.47 -7.20
N PHE A 431 17.19 -8.53 -7.45
CA PHE A 431 16.30 -7.43 -7.07
C PHE A 431 16.32 -7.22 -5.55
N LEU A 432 16.22 -8.29 -4.76
CA LEU A 432 16.26 -8.19 -3.30
C LEU A 432 17.58 -7.58 -2.80
N GLU A 433 18.72 -7.99 -3.36
CA GLU A 433 20.02 -7.42 -3.02
C GLU A 433 20.10 -5.91 -3.29
N SER A 434 19.62 -5.48 -4.46
CA SER A 434 19.52 -4.04 -4.79
C SER A 434 18.46 -3.32 -3.95
N PHE A 435 17.39 -4.01 -3.54
CA PHE A 435 16.35 -3.43 -2.71
C PHE A 435 16.86 -3.15 -1.30
N VAL A 436 17.55 -4.11 -0.68
CA VAL A 436 18.02 -3.96 0.70
C VAL A 436 19.10 -2.88 0.84
N SER A 437 19.83 -2.54 -0.23
CA SER A 437 20.84 -1.47 -0.19
C SER A 437 20.25 -0.08 0.09
N ASN A 438 18.94 0.11 -0.09
CA ASN A 438 18.26 1.36 0.25
C ASN A 438 18.18 1.62 1.78
N PHE A 439 18.43 0.60 2.61
CA PHE A 439 18.32 0.69 4.07
C PHE A 439 19.66 0.82 4.80
N GLY A 440 20.78 0.85 4.08
CA GLY A 440 22.09 1.05 4.69
C GLY A 440 23.25 0.43 3.91
N THR A 441 24.46 0.86 4.25
CA THR A 441 25.70 0.38 3.65
C THR A 441 26.18 -0.91 4.29
N THR A 442 25.90 -1.11 5.59
CA THR A 442 26.26 -2.32 6.33
C THR A 442 25.07 -3.28 6.46
N GLU A 443 25.36 -4.58 6.61
CA GLU A 443 24.30 -5.58 6.80
C GLU A 443 23.50 -5.35 8.09
N SER A 444 24.14 -4.92 9.19
CA SER A 444 23.47 -4.62 10.45
C SER A 444 22.49 -3.45 10.34
N GLN A 445 22.80 -2.43 9.51
CA GLN A 445 21.86 -1.34 9.23
C GLN A 445 20.65 -1.85 8.45
N ARG A 446 20.89 -2.70 7.43
CA ARG A 446 19.81 -3.30 6.64
C ARG A 446 18.91 -4.19 7.50
N GLU A 447 19.49 -5.02 8.37
CA GLU A 447 18.77 -5.93 9.28
C GLU A 447 17.93 -5.19 10.34
N LEU A 448 18.17 -3.90 10.55
CA LEU A 448 17.29 -3.07 11.39
C LEU A 448 15.91 -2.85 10.74
N HIS A 449 15.87 -2.75 9.40
CA HIS A 449 14.67 -2.37 8.64
C HIS A 449 14.03 -3.54 7.88
N VAL A 450 14.85 -4.45 7.35
CA VAL A 450 14.43 -5.59 6.52
C VAL A 450 15.06 -6.90 7.01
N PRO A 451 14.81 -7.30 8.28
CA PRO A 451 15.47 -8.46 8.89
C PRO A 451 15.20 -9.78 8.18
N TYR A 452 13.98 -9.98 7.67
CA TYR A 452 13.59 -11.24 7.04
C TYR A 452 14.13 -11.33 5.61
N THR A 453 14.13 -10.23 4.85
CA THR A 453 14.81 -10.22 3.55
C THR A 453 16.32 -10.41 3.72
N VAL A 454 16.96 -9.78 4.71
CA VAL A 454 18.39 -10.01 4.98
C VAL A 454 18.66 -11.47 5.36
N ARG A 455 17.80 -12.08 6.20
CA ARG A 455 17.89 -13.51 6.54
C ARG A 455 17.74 -14.41 5.32
N TYR A 456 16.81 -14.12 4.43
CA TYR A 456 16.65 -14.83 3.16
C TYR A 456 17.90 -14.71 2.29
N MET A 457 18.45 -13.49 2.16
CA MET A 457 19.65 -13.24 1.36
C MET A 457 20.90 -13.95 1.91
N ARG A 458 21.00 -14.18 3.23
CA ARG A 458 22.07 -15.00 3.81
C ARG A 458 22.00 -16.44 3.31
N GLN A 459 20.82 -17.05 3.31
CA GLN A 459 20.59 -18.40 2.80
C GLN A 459 20.86 -18.49 1.29
N VAL A 460 20.45 -17.48 0.52
CA VAL A 460 20.74 -17.41 -0.92
C VAL A 460 22.26 -17.35 -1.20
N LYS A 461 23.07 -16.72 -0.33
CA LYS A 461 24.53 -16.69 -0.50
C LYS A 461 25.20 -18.03 -0.23
N GLU A 462 24.54 -18.94 0.49
CA GLU A 462 25.04 -20.29 0.76
C GLU A 462 24.87 -21.22 -0.44
N ASP A 463 24.00 -20.88 -1.40
CA ASP A 463 23.75 -21.64 -2.63
C ASP A 463 23.92 -20.78 -3.90
N PRO A 464 25.12 -20.79 -4.52
CA PRO A 464 25.40 -20.07 -5.76
C PRO A 464 24.51 -20.47 -6.95
N ASP A 465 23.94 -21.68 -6.96
CA ASP A 465 23.18 -22.16 -8.10
C ASP A 465 21.82 -21.46 -8.23
N ILE A 466 21.27 -20.93 -7.12
CA ILE A 466 20.04 -20.12 -7.13
C ILE A 466 20.22 -18.92 -8.07
N TRP A 467 21.33 -18.20 -7.95
CA TRP A 467 21.63 -17.03 -8.78
C TRP A 467 21.77 -17.38 -10.24
N LEU A 468 22.44 -18.50 -10.54
CA LEU A 468 22.65 -18.96 -11.90
C LEU A 468 21.30 -19.28 -12.57
N ARG A 469 20.41 -19.99 -11.86
CA ARG A 469 19.07 -20.33 -12.36
C ARG A 469 18.22 -19.09 -12.61
N GLU A 470 18.17 -18.15 -11.66
CA GLU A 470 17.41 -16.90 -11.83
C GLU A 470 17.94 -16.06 -12.99
N ARG A 471 19.27 -15.98 -13.15
CA ARG A 471 19.91 -15.26 -14.26
C ARG A 471 19.60 -15.89 -15.62
N ASN A 472 19.65 -17.21 -15.71
CA ASN A 472 19.33 -17.93 -16.94
C ASN A 472 17.86 -17.71 -17.34
N ALA A 473 16.94 -17.79 -16.37
CA ALA A 473 15.51 -17.53 -16.59
C ALA A 473 15.26 -16.09 -17.08
N GLU A 474 15.94 -15.10 -16.50
CA GLU A 474 15.87 -13.70 -16.97
C GLU A 474 16.38 -13.56 -18.40
N GLN A 475 17.51 -14.18 -18.73
CA GLN A 475 18.09 -14.11 -20.09
C GLN A 475 17.18 -14.76 -21.13
N GLU A 476 16.56 -15.89 -20.81
CA GLU A 476 15.59 -16.56 -21.67
C GLU A 476 14.37 -15.67 -21.92
N TRP A 477 13.82 -15.06 -20.86
CA TRP A 477 12.69 -14.15 -20.98
C TRP A 477 13.03 -12.91 -21.83
N GLN A 478 14.20 -12.29 -21.61
CA GLN A 478 14.65 -11.14 -22.41
C GLN A 478 14.81 -11.50 -23.90
N ALA A 479 15.29 -12.71 -24.21
CA ALA A 479 15.39 -13.20 -25.57
C ALA A 479 14.00 -13.35 -26.22
N GLN A 480 13.05 -13.96 -25.50
CA GLN A 480 11.65 -14.11 -25.93
C GLN A 480 10.95 -12.76 -26.15
N MET A 481 11.16 -11.78 -25.27
CA MET A 481 10.61 -10.43 -25.42
C MET A 481 11.20 -9.67 -26.61
N LYS A 482 12.49 -9.86 -26.90
CA LYS A 482 13.13 -9.29 -28.09
C LYS A 482 12.55 -9.92 -29.36
N GLU A 483 12.32 -11.23 -29.37
CA GLU A 483 11.66 -11.92 -30.47
C GLU A 483 10.24 -11.39 -30.69
N LEU A 484 9.45 -11.23 -29.62
CA LEU A 484 8.11 -10.63 -29.68
C LEU A 484 8.14 -9.19 -30.21
N SER A 485 9.08 -8.37 -29.74
CA SER A 485 9.24 -6.99 -30.22
C SER A 485 9.53 -6.93 -31.71
N ASN A 486 10.43 -7.80 -32.20
CA ASN A 486 10.76 -7.85 -33.62
C ASN A 486 9.56 -8.33 -34.45
N TYR A 487 8.83 -9.33 -33.97
CA TYR A 487 7.63 -9.84 -34.63
C TYR A 487 6.56 -8.75 -34.78
N LEU A 488 6.26 -8.02 -33.71
CA LEU A 488 5.26 -6.94 -33.73
C LEU A 488 5.69 -5.78 -34.64
N ALA A 489 6.97 -5.40 -34.64
CA ALA A 489 7.49 -4.36 -35.52
C ALA A 489 7.41 -4.73 -37.01
N HIS A 490 7.73 -5.99 -37.36
CA HIS A 490 7.59 -6.48 -38.74
C HIS A 490 6.14 -6.45 -39.21
N ARG A 491 5.20 -6.89 -38.37
CA ARG A 491 3.77 -6.89 -38.73
C ARG A 491 3.19 -5.49 -38.89
N GLU A 492 3.57 -4.53 -38.03
CA GLU A 492 3.18 -3.13 -38.19
C GLU A 492 3.68 -2.55 -39.53
N ALA A 493 4.90 -2.89 -39.95
CA ALA A 493 5.44 -2.49 -41.24
C ALA A 493 4.65 -3.10 -42.42
N GLU A 494 4.31 -4.39 -42.36
CA GLU A 494 3.49 -5.07 -43.39
C GLU A 494 2.06 -4.49 -43.49
N GLU A 495 1.44 -4.13 -42.36
CA GLU A 495 0.12 -3.50 -42.37
C GLU A 495 0.15 -2.07 -42.93
N VAL A 496 1.23 -1.31 -42.66
CA VAL A 496 1.43 0.02 -43.27
C VAL A 496 1.64 -0.10 -44.77
N GLU A 497 2.37 -1.12 -45.23
CA GLU A 497 2.62 -1.36 -46.66
C GLU A 497 1.37 -1.85 -47.40
N LYS A 498 0.53 -2.68 -46.77
CA LYS A 498 -0.78 -3.08 -47.34
C LYS A 498 -1.81 -1.95 -47.40
N ARG A 499 -1.66 -0.90 -46.58
CA ARG A 499 -2.54 0.28 -46.57
C ARG A 499 -2.08 1.39 -47.51
N ARG A 500 -0.86 1.32 -48.02
CA ARG A 500 -0.31 2.19 -49.07
C ARG A 500 -0.62 1.60 -50.44
#